data_AF-A0A3D6AKX7-F1
#
_entry.id   AF-A0A3D6AKX7-F1
#
_cell.length_a   1.000
_cell.length_b   1.000
_cell.length_c   1.000
_cell.angle_alpha   90.00
_cell.angle_beta   90.00
_cell.angle_gamma   90.00
#
_symmetry.space_group_name_H-M   'P 1'
#
loop_
_entity.id
_entity.type
_entity.pdbx_description
1 polymer ?
#
loop_
_entity_poly.entity_id
_entity_poly.type
_entity_poly.pdbx_seq_one_letter_code
_entity_poly.pdbx_strand_id
1 'polypeptide(L)'
;MLHWLTSLIGGKRAGQTPASEKLPCFHCGDLVKRRRVVHVQFDGAARIVCCHGCEAILKTVEQMGMQQQYREQKRQAAASHDE
;
A
#
# COMPACT_ATOMS: atom_id res chain seq x y z
N MET A 1 43.82 -35.41 7.02
CA MET A 1 42.40 -35.11 6.71
C MET A 1 42.24 -33.60 6.88
N LEU A 2 41.96 -32.90 5.78
CA LEU A 2 42.29 -31.49 5.55
C LEU A 2 41.65 -30.50 6.53
N HIS A 3 42.46 -29.48 6.85
CA HIS A 3 42.21 -28.22 7.54
C HIS A 3 40.83 -27.60 7.26
N TRP A 4 40.02 -27.42 8.31
CA TRP A 4 38.86 -26.54 8.30
C TRP A 4 39.30 -25.13 8.76
N LEU A 5 40.03 -24.45 7.89
CA LEU A 5 40.44 -23.05 8.03
C LEU A 5 39.72 -22.23 6.98
N THR A 6 38.74 -21.42 7.39
CA THR A 6 38.68 -19.97 7.17
C THR A 6 37.27 -19.45 7.41
N SER A 7 37.12 -18.85 8.59
CA SER A 7 36.26 -17.70 8.75
C SER A 7 36.76 -16.56 7.83
N LEU A 8 35.85 -15.68 7.41
CA LEU A 8 36.06 -14.31 6.92
C LEU A 8 36.39 -14.08 5.42
N ILE A 9 35.34 -13.91 4.59
CA ILE A 9 35.24 -12.83 3.56
C ILE A 9 33.74 -12.47 3.50
N GLY A 10 33.26 -11.31 3.93
CA GLY A 10 33.73 -9.99 3.53
C GLY A 10 32.85 -9.36 2.43
N GLY A 11 31.53 -9.59 2.44
CA GLY A 11 30.59 -8.88 1.57
C GLY A 11 29.99 -7.67 2.28
N LYS A 12 30.69 -6.54 2.30
CA LYS A 12 30.09 -5.24 2.64
C LYS A 12 28.93 -5.03 1.67
N ARG A 13 27.68 -5.04 2.15
CA ARG A 13 26.50 -4.68 1.34
C ARG A 13 26.58 -3.19 1.00
N ALA A 14 27.34 -2.85 -0.04
CA ALA A 14 27.31 -1.55 -0.67
C ALA A 14 25.90 -1.36 -1.26
N GLY A 15 25.19 -0.32 -0.79
CA GLY A 15 24.00 0.18 -1.47
C GLY A 15 22.68 -0.57 -1.23
N GLN A 16 22.32 -0.89 0.01
CA GLN A 16 20.90 -1.10 0.30
C GLN A 16 20.23 0.27 0.41
N THR A 17 19.83 0.86 -0.72
CA THR A 17 18.77 1.88 -0.74
C THR A 17 17.60 1.28 0.03
N PRO A 18 17.06 1.95 1.07
CA PRO A 18 15.95 1.39 1.84
C PRO A 18 14.87 0.97 0.84
N ALA A 19 14.48 -0.30 0.90
CA ALA A 19 13.42 -0.83 0.07
C ALA A 19 12.24 0.13 0.19
N SER A 20 11.84 0.73 -0.94
CA SER A 20 10.82 1.78 -0.93
C SER A 20 9.56 1.20 -0.31
N GLU A 21 9.23 1.66 0.90
CA GLU A 21 8.04 1.25 1.65
C GLU A 21 6.82 1.31 0.71
N LYS A 22 6.08 0.21 0.61
CA LYS A 22 4.84 0.16 -0.14
C LYS A 22 3.68 0.25 0.84
N LEU A 23 2.67 1.03 0.46
CA LEU A 23 1.47 1.24 1.26
C LEU A 23 0.26 0.76 0.44
N PRO A 24 -0.75 0.14 1.07
CA PRO A 24 -1.96 -0.28 0.38
C PRO A 24 -2.81 0.93 -0.01
N CYS A 25 -3.38 0.89 -1.21
CA CYS A 25 -4.36 1.85 -1.68
C CYS A 25 -5.63 1.78 -0.84
N PHE A 26 -6.12 2.92 -0.36
CA PHE A 26 -7.39 2.95 0.36
C PHE A 26 -8.60 2.54 -0.51
N HIS A 27 -8.50 2.60 -1.83
CA HIS A 27 -9.60 2.20 -2.71
C HIS A 27 -9.54 0.72 -3.09
N CYS A 28 -8.54 0.32 -3.89
CA CYS A 28 -8.44 -1.02 -4.46
C CYS A 28 -7.59 -2.00 -3.64
N GLY A 29 -6.87 -1.54 -2.62
CA GLY A 29 -5.95 -2.39 -1.84
C GLY A 29 -4.54 -2.56 -2.43
N ASP A 30 -4.30 -2.20 -3.69
CA ASP A 30 -2.99 -2.39 -4.33
C ASP A 30 -1.84 -1.69 -3.59
N LEU A 31 -0.68 -2.35 -3.59
CA LEU A 31 0.54 -1.82 -2.97
C LEU A 31 1.24 -0.79 -3.88
N VAL A 32 1.29 0.46 -3.44
CA VAL A 32 1.96 1.57 -4.12
C VAL A 32 3.19 2.03 -3.35
N LYS A 33 4.28 2.39 -4.06
CA LYS A 33 5.48 2.97 -3.41
C LYS A 33 5.08 4.26 -2.70
N ARG A 34 5.50 4.46 -1.45
CA ARG A 34 5.21 5.65 -0.64
C ARG A 34 5.39 6.98 -1.38
N ARG A 35 6.47 7.12 -2.18
CA ARG A 35 6.75 8.33 -2.97
C ARG A 35 5.81 8.58 -4.16
N ARG A 36 4.92 7.63 -4.49
CA ARG A 36 3.98 7.69 -5.63
C ARG A 36 2.52 7.63 -5.18
N VAL A 37 2.24 7.72 -3.88
CA VAL A 37 0.87 7.81 -3.40
C VAL A 37 0.24 9.13 -3.81
N VAL A 38 -1.07 9.12 -4.02
CA VAL A 38 -1.87 10.33 -4.13
C VAL A 38 -2.57 10.54 -2.80
N HIS A 39 -2.42 11.72 -2.22
CA HIS A 39 -3.10 12.12 -0.99
C HIS A 39 -4.48 12.66 -1.32
N VAL A 40 -5.50 12.20 -0.59
CA VAL A 40 -6.89 12.61 -0.80
C VAL A 40 -7.57 12.87 0.53
N GLN A 41 -8.57 13.75 0.52
CA GLN A 41 -9.53 13.88 1.60
C GLN A 41 -10.75 13.02 1.25
N PHE A 42 -11.18 12.14 2.14
CA PHE A 42 -12.38 11.32 1.94
C PHE A 42 -13.05 11.04 3.27
N ASP A 43 -14.37 11.29 3.37
CA ASP A 43 -15.18 10.97 4.56
C ASP A 43 -14.62 11.64 5.83
N GLY A 44 -14.18 12.91 5.69
CA GLY A 44 -13.57 13.68 6.77
C GLY A 44 -12.15 13.25 7.17
N ALA A 45 -11.57 12.22 6.54
CA ALA A 45 -10.24 11.71 6.86
C ALA A 45 -9.24 11.84 5.70
N ALA A 46 -7.97 12.13 6.03
CA ALA A 46 -6.89 12.07 5.06
C ALA A 46 -6.56 10.59 4.73
N ARG A 47 -6.58 10.25 3.44
CA ARG A 47 -6.30 8.91 2.92
C ARG A 47 -5.23 8.96 1.83
N ILE A 48 -4.68 7.79 1.50
CA ILE A 48 -3.76 7.61 0.39
C ILE A 48 -4.32 6.62 -0.62
N VAL A 49 -4.10 6.88 -1.90
CA VAL A 49 -4.48 5.98 -2.99
C VAL A 49 -3.34 5.81 -4.00
N CYS A 50 -3.43 4.79 -4.86
CA CYS A 50 -2.36 4.43 -5.79
C CYS A 50 -2.30 5.31 -7.04
N CYS A 51 -3.39 5.96 -7.43
CA CYS A 51 -3.46 6.79 -8.65
C CYS A 51 -4.64 7.78 -8.60
N HIS A 52 -4.66 8.73 -9.55
CA HIS A 52 -5.76 9.69 -9.72
C HIS A 52 -7.09 9.03 -10.11
N GLY A 53 -7.08 7.83 -10.68
CA GLY A 53 -8.31 7.07 -10.93
C GLY A 53 -9.01 6.67 -9.62
N CYS A 54 -8.25 6.19 -8.64
CA CYS A 54 -8.80 5.88 -7.31
C CYS A 54 -9.25 7.14 -6.57
N GLU A 55 -8.55 8.26 -6.73
CA GLU A 55 -9.00 9.56 -6.21
C GLU A 55 -10.34 9.98 -6.83
N ALA A 56 -10.49 9.86 -8.15
CA ALA A 56 -11.72 10.21 -8.85
C ALA A 56 -12.91 9.38 -8.34
N ILE A 57 -12.71 8.07 -8.10
CA ILE A 57 -13.76 7.21 -7.53
C ILE A 57 -14.18 7.71 -6.15
N LEU A 58 -13.23 8.03 -5.26
CA LEU A 58 -13.55 8.55 -3.93
C LEU A 58 -14.31 9.88 -3.99
N LYS A 59 -13.91 10.79 -4.90
CA LYS A 59 -14.64 12.05 -5.13
C LYS A 59 -16.07 11.80 -5.61
N THR A 60 -16.26 10.88 -6.55
CA THR A 60 -17.59 10.52 -7.05
C THR A 60 -18.47 9.96 -5.93
N VAL A 61 -17.92 9.10 -5.08
CA VAL A 61 -18.64 8.56 -3.91
C VAL A 61 -19.08 9.68 -2.98
N GLU A 62 -18.25 10.70 -2.75
CA GLU A 62 -18.64 11.86 -1.93
C GLU A 62 -19.72 12.71 -2.60
N GLN A 63 -19.56 13.00 -3.89
CA GLN A 63 -20.52 13.78 -4.66
C GLN A 63 -21.91 13.12 -4.72
N MET A 64 -21.95 11.79 -4.74
CA MET A 64 -23.19 11.01 -4.73
C MET A 64 -23.74 10.74 -3.33
N GLY A 65 -23.03 11.11 -2.26
CA GLY A 65 -23.45 10.81 -0.88
C GLY A 65 -23.42 9.30 -0.54
N MET A 66 -22.57 8.52 -1.20
CA MET A 66 -22.55 7.05 -1.10
C MET A 66 -21.50 6.49 -0.13
N GLN A 67 -20.95 7.31 0.77
CA GLN A 67 -19.83 6.92 1.65
C GLN A 67 -20.18 5.72 2.54
N GLN A 68 -21.41 5.65 3.06
CA GLN A 68 -21.87 4.51 3.88
C GLN A 68 -21.84 3.19 3.09
N GLN A 69 -22.45 3.17 1.90
CA GLN A 69 -22.47 1.98 1.04
C GLN A 69 -21.05 1.57 0.63
N TYR A 70 -20.20 2.54 0.29
CA TYR A 70 -18.81 2.30 -0.06
C TYR A 70 -18.03 1.62 1.08
N ARG A 71 -18.19 2.08 2.33
CA ARG A 71 -17.53 1.47 3.50
C ARG A 71 -18.00 0.04 3.73
N GLU A 72 -19.30 -0.21 3.57
CA GLU A 72 -19.85 -1.56 3.75
C GLU A 72 -19.32 -2.53 2.70
N GLN A 73 -19.33 -2.15 1.42
CA GLN A 73 -18.75 -2.96 0.34
C GLN A 73 -17.27 -3.28 0.59
N LYS A 74 -16.51 -2.29 1.08
CA LYS A 74 -15.10 -2.49 1.41
C LYS A 74 -14.89 -3.45 2.58
N ARG A 75 -15.74 -3.39 3.61
CA ARG A 75 -15.71 -4.31 4.75
C ARG A 75 -15.98 -5.75 4.31
N GLN A 76 -16.94 -5.94 3.40
CA GLN A 76 -17.28 -7.25 2.85
C GLN A 76 -16.15 -7.82 1.98
N ALA A 77 -15.55 -7.00 1.12
CA ALA A 77 -14.40 -7.40 0.31
C ALA A 77 -13.17 -7.79 1.15
N ALA A 78 -12.99 -7.18 2.33
CA ALA A 78 -11.94 -7.57 3.26
C ALA A 78 -12.25 -8.89 3.98
N ALA A 79 -13.52 -9.19 4.23
CA ALA A 79 -13.94 -10.42 4.89
C ALA A 79 -13.86 -11.65 3.97
N SER A 80 -14.02 -11.49 2.66
CA SER A 80 -14.03 -12.58 1.68
C SER A 80 -12.65 -13.05 1.20
N HIS A 81 -11.55 -12.48 1.72
CA HIS A 81 -10.18 -12.83 1.33
C HIS A 81 -9.47 -13.77 2.34
N ASP A 82 -10.23 -14.34 3.29
CA ASP A 82 -9.74 -15.20 4.38
C ASP A 82 -10.32 -16.64 4.30
N GLU A 83 -10.90 -17.03 3.16
CA GLU A 83 -11.40 -18.39 2.85
C GLU A 83 -10.57 -19.04 1.74
#